data_AF-A0A9D2AA30-F1
#
_entry.id   AF-A0A9D2AA30-F1
#
_cell.length_a   1.000
_cell.length_b   1.000
_cell.length_c   1.000
_cell.angle_alpha   90.00
_cell.angle_beta   90.00
_cell.angle_gamma   90.00
#
_symmetry.space_group_name_H-M   'P 1'
#
loop_
_entity.id
_entity.type
_entity.pdbx_description
1 polymer ?
#
loop_
_entity_poly.entity_id
_entity_poly.type
_entity_poly.pdbx_seq_one_letter_code
_entity_poly.pdbx_strand_id
1 'polypeptide(L)'
;MLFKNAFHLLVDNFSLNYKYLLYKIIVCVIAVGLAAALIVPNVAFLFNSAEFKSLIDLIKDFLRALVSGDVEFLNGFPSAIKECVQALGDLIVSRTGRFVFVFVAAIVVILVYRFLSGMGNFVFGGLIDDKMSSYAKTSFSSSYIKNLGRAALWQIIYVPVTFVYDVAVLAICYVFFLVLLNVISFALLATSAALMLSIALFLAAQAVKLTVFNSMVPAMVSEKQKVSAAFRTGFSHCKKHFGSLFSTYLVTSLIILCLSVGGSICSFGASLLLTIPMSFMMLICIQFVAFYTFSGKKYFLAEDKIVLPKNNESEDFYDKFDL
;
A
#
# COMPACT_ATOMS: atom_id res chain seq x y z
N MET A 1 15.30 3.73 -17.54
CA MET A 1 14.58 2.87 -18.52
C MET A 1 13.42 2.12 -17.89
N LEU A 2 13.62 1.42 -16.76
CA LEU A 2 12.55 0.66 -16.08
C LEU A 2 11.29 1.48 -15.81
N PHE A 3 11.43 2.66 -15.18
CA PHE A 3 10.30 3.56 -14.91
C PHE A 3 9.56 3.99 -16.19
N LYS A 4 10.31 4.42 -17.22
CA LYS A 4 9.75 4.86 -18.51
C LYS A 4 8.94 3.75 -19.18
N ASN A 5 9.49 2.55 -19.23
CA ASN A 5 8.86 1.38 -19.84
C ASN A 5 7.62 0.95 -19.05
N ALA A 6 7.70 0.94 -17.71
CA ALA A 6 6.55 0.65 -16.85
C ALA A 6 5.44 1.70 -16.98
N PHE A 7 5.79 2.98 -17.10
CA PHE A 7 4.83 4.06 -17.30
C PHE A 7 4.12 3.95 -18.66
N HIS A 8 4.86 3.67 -19.74
CA HIS A 8 4.28 3.42 -21.06
C HIS A 8 3.28 2.27 -21.01
N LEU A 9 3.68 1.16 -20.37
CA LEU A 9 2.82 -0.01 -20.19
C LEU A 9 1.58 0.33 -19.38
N LEU A 10 1.68 1.19 -18.35
CA LEU A 10 0.53 1.66 -17.59
C LEU A 10 -0.45 2.46 -18.44
N VAL A 11 0.04 3.37 -19.29
CA VAL A 11 -0.79 4.21 -20.17
C VAL A 11 -1.52 3.36 -21.21
N ASP A 12 -0.83 2.43 -21.87
CA ASP A 12 -1.42 1.51 -22.85
C ASP A 12 -2.45 0.55 -22.22
N ASN A 13 -2.40 0.39 -20.91
CA ASN A 13 -3.27 -0.47 -20.13
C ASN A 13 -4.23 0.28 -19.23
N PHE A 14 -4.42 1.58 -19.43
CA PHE A 14 -5.17 2.40 -18.49
C PHE A 14 -6.61 1.92 -18.27
N SER A 15 -7.25 1.32 -19.28
CA SER A 15 -8.58 0.70 -19.15
C SER A 15 -8.65 -0.38 -18.05
N LEU A 16 -7.55 -1.08 -17.78
CA LEU A 16 -7.47 -2.07 -16.69
C LEU A 16 -7.63 -1.43 -15.31
N ASN A 17 -7.33 -0.14 -15.17
CA ASN A 17 -7.47 0.61 -13.92
C ASN A 17 -8.91 0.61 -13.41
N TYR A 18 -9.90 0.74 -14.30
CA TYR A 18 -11.32 0.72 -13.92
C TYR A 18 -11.78 -0.64 -13.42
N LYS A 19 -11.34 -1.72 -14.07
CA LYS A 19 -11.62 -3.10 -13.62
C LYS A 19 -11.00 -3.35 -12.25
N TYR A 20 -9.79 -2.83 -12.04
CA TYR A 20 -9.09 -2.95 -10.77
C TYR A 20 -9.76 -2.15 -9.66
N LEU A 21 -10.20 -0.92 -9.96
CA LEU A 21 -10.96 -0.09 -9.03
C LEU A 21 -12.22 -0.82 -8.57
N LEU A 22 -13.00 -1.37 -9.50
CA LEU A 22 -14.20 -2.14 -9.16
C LEU A 22 -13.88 -3.33 -8.26
N TYR A 23 -12.80 -4.07 -8.54
CA TYR A 23 -12.32 -5.14 -7.67
C TYR A 23 -11.98 -4.64 -6.25
N LYS A 24 -11.25 -3.52 -6.14
CA LYS A 24 -10.89 -2.95 -4.83
C LYS A 24 -12.09 -2.46 -4.05
N ILE A 25 -13.11 -1.89 -4.71
CA ILE A 25 -14.36 -1.50 -4.08
C ILE A 25 -15.07 -2.72 -3.49
N ILE A 26 -15.19 -3.82 -4.26
CA ILE A 26 -15.79 -5.07 -3.75
C ILE A 26 -15.03 -5.57 -2.51
N VAL A 27 -13.70 -5.61 -2.56
CA VAL A 27 -12.88 -6.04 -1.42
C VAL A 27 -13.04 -5.10 -0.22
N CYS A 28 -13.16 -3.79 -0.45
CA CYS A 28 -13.42 -2.80 0.59
C CYS A 28 -14.78 -3.03 1.26
N VAL A 29 -15.84 -3.25 0.47
CA VAL A 29 -17.19 -3.55 0.98
C VAL A 29 -17.19 -4.82 1.83
N ILE A 30 -16.48 -5.88 1.41
CA ILE A 30 -16.33 -7.10 2.20
C ILE A 30 -15.63 -6.80 3.54
N ALA A 31 -14.53 -6.05 3.51
CA ALA A 31 -13.78 -5.68 4.72
C ALA A 31 -14.61 -4.82 5.69
N VAL A 32 -15.35 -3.84 5.15
CA VAL A 32 -16.28 -3.00 5.94
C VAL A 32 -17.41 -3.83 6.51
N GLY A 33 -17.98 -4.77 5.75
CA GLY A 33 -19.00 -5.70 6.24
C GLY A 33 -18.50 -6.58 7.39
N LEU A 34 -17.27 -7.10 7.27
CA LEU A 34 -16.63 -7.86 8.35
C LEU A 34 -16.33 -6.99 9.57
N ALA A 35 -15.84 -5.76 9.38
CA ALA A 35 -15.63 -4.81 10.47
C ALA A 35 -16.96 -4.47 11.17
N ALA A 36 -18.03 -4.24 10.41
CA ALA A 36 -19.37 -3.99 10.95
C ALA A 36 -19.89 -5.19 11.74
N ALA A 37 -19.65 -6.42 11.28
CA ALA A 37 -20.09 -7.63 11.98
C ALA A 37 -19.29 -7.93 13.26
N LEU A 38 -17.96 -7.73 13.23
CA LEU A 38 -17.07 -8.18 14.31
C LEU A 38 -16.71 -7.06 15.31
N ILE A 39 -16.55 -5.82 14.84
CA ILE A 39 -16.08 -4.72 15.67
C ILE A 39 -17.27 -3.98 16.29
N VAL A 40 -18.26 -3.57 15.49
CA VAL A 40 -19.35 -2.70 15.94
C VAL A 40 -20.11 -3.25 17.16
N PRO A 41 -20.53 -4.53 17.22
CA PRO A 41 -21.24 -5.04 18.39
C PRO A 41 -20.44 -4.95 19.70
N ASN A 42 -19.10 -5.03 19.57
CA ASN A 42 -18.20 -5.01 20.71
C ASN A 42 -17.80 -3.60 21.15
N VAL A 43 -17.98 -2.58 20.31
CA VAL A 43 -17.74 -1.16 20.65
C VAL A 43 -19.02 -0.34 20.81
N ALA A 44 -20.18 -0.85 20.40
CA ALA A 44 -21.47 -0.16 20.47
C ALA A 44 -21.84 0.31 21.89
N PHE A 45 -21.40 -0.41 22.92
CA PHE A 45 -21.63 0.00 24.30
C PHE A 45 -20.90 1.30 24.65
N LEU A 46 -19.73 1.59 24.05
CA LEU A 46 -18.98 2.83 24.28
C LEU A 46 -19.74 4.02 23.74
N PHE A 47 -20.28 3.91 22.53
CA PHE A 47 -21.07 4.97 21.90
C PHE A 47 -22.35 5.30 22.69
N ASN A 48 -22.84 4.36 23.49
CA ASN A 48 -24.02 4.53 24.34
C ASN A 48 -23.68 4.85 25.82
N SER A 49 -22.39 4.83 26.18
CA SER A 49 -21.92 5.08 27.55
C SER A 49 -22.08 6.55 27.94
N ALA A 50 -22.34 6.81 29.22
CA ALA A 50 -22.48 8.17 29.74
C ALA A 50 -21.14 8.92 29.64
N GLU A 51 -20.05 8.20 29.89
CA GLU A 51 -18.66 8.67 29.86
C GLU A 51 -18.27 9.19 28.47
N PHE A 52 -18.64 8.47 27.41
CA PHE A 52 -18.38 8.89 26.03
C PHE A 52 -19.23 10.09 25.62
N LYS A 53 -20.50 10.15 26.06
CA LYS A 53 -21.37 11.31 25.81
C LYS A 53 -20.85 12.56 26.51
N SER A 54 -20.45 12.44 27.78
CA SER A 54 -19.82 13.53 28.54
C SER A 54 -18.56 14.05 27.87
N LEU A 55 -17.71 13.18 27.30
CA LEU A 55 -16.54 13.61 26.54
C LEU A 55 -16.94 14.39 25.27
N ILE A 56 -17.93 13.91 24.52
CA ILE A 56 -18.43 14.61 23.31
C ILE A 56 -19.00 15.97 23.67
N ASP A 57 -19.80 16.05 24.73
CA ASP A 57 -20.44 17.29 25.13
C ASP A 57 -19.40 18.30 25.65
N LEU A 58 -18.39 17.85 26.40
CA LEU A 58 -17.26 18.69 26.80
C LEU A 58 -16.47 19.26 25.60
N ILE A 59 -16.28 18.48 24.53
CA ILE A 59 -15.64 18.95 23.30
C ILE A 59 -16.53 19.99 22.58
N LYS A 60 -17.84 19.76 22.52
CA LYS A 60 -18.77 20.75 21.93
C LYS A 60 -18.77 22.05 22.73
N ASP A 61 -18.77 21.95 24.05
CA ASP A 61 -18.78 23.12 24.94
C ASP A 61 -17.44 23.88 24.86
N PHE A 62 -16.32 23.19 24.67
CA PHE A 62 -15.04 23.82 24.34
C PHE A 62 -15.09 24.59 23.01
N LEU A 63 -15.63 23.99 21.95
CA LEU A 63 -15.77 24.68 20.67
C LEU A 63 -16.70 25.90 20.79
N ARG A 64 -17.77 25.81 21.59
CA ARG A 64 -18.65 26.95 21.88
C ARG A 64 -17.93 28.04 22.67
N ALA A 65 -17.24 27.68 23.75
CA ALA A 65 -16.48 28.60 24.59
C ALA A 65 -15.38 29.34 23.81
N LEU A 66 -14.74 28.66 22.85
CA LEU A 66 -13.72 29.23 21.98
C LEU A 66 -14.30 30.25 20.98
N VAL A 67 -15.55 30.07 20.57
CA VAL A 67 -16.29 31.02 19.71
C VAL A 67 -16.91 32.16 20.53
N SER A 68 -17.37 31.90 21.76
CA SER A 68 -18.03 32.87 22.63
C SER A 68 -17.06 33.68 23.51
N GLY A 69 -15.79 33.29 23.58
CA GLY A 69 -14.78 33.95 24.40
C GLY A 69 -14.91 33.69 25.91
N ASP A 70 -15.46 32.54 26.30
CA ASP A 70 -15.63 32.17 27.72
C ASP A 70 -14.31 31.68 28.34
N VAL A 71 -13.56 32.64 28.91
CA VAL A 71 -12.22 32.41 29.47
C VAL A 71 -12.26 31.57 30.76
N GLU A 72 -13.38 31.57 31.50
CA GLU A 72 -13.53 30.78 32.74
C GLU A 72 -13.66 29.29 32.41
N PHE A 73 -14.49 28.95 31.44
CA PHE A 73 -14.60 27.56 30.95
C PHE A 73 -13.28 27.05 30.37
N LEU A 74 -12.59 27.88 29.56
CA LEU A 74 -11.33 27.49 28.92
C LEU A 74 -10.20 27.20 29.91
N ASN A 75 -10.17 27.92 31.04
CA ASN A 75 -9.19 27.68 32.11
C ASN A 75 -9.47 26.37 32.88
N GLY A 76 -10.73 25.96 33.02
CA GLY A 76 -11.13 24.70 33.67
C GLY A 76 -11.14 23.47 32.76
N PHE A 77 -11.06 23.67 31.44
CA PHE A 77 -11.11 22.60 30.44
C PHE A 77 -10.02 21.51 30.60
N PRO A 78 -8.74 21.85 30.87
CA PRO A 78 -7.68 20.84 30.99
C PRO A 78 -7.91 19.83 32.12
N SER A 79 -8.48 20.24 33.25
CA SER A 79 -8.84 19.33 34.34
C SER A 79 -10.08 18.51 34.00
N ALA A 80 -11.12 19.15 33.45
CA ALA A 80 -12.37 18.49 33.09
C ALA A 80 -12.15 17.41 32.01
N ILE A 81 -11.31 17.67 31.01
CA ILE A 81 -11.00 16.68 29.97
C ILE A 81 -10.18 15.53 30.53
N LYS A 82 -9.25 15.79 31.47
CA LYS A 82 -8.45 14.75 32.12
C LYS A 82 -9.35 13.80 32.91
N GLU A 83 -10.31 14.33 33.67
CA GLU A 83 -11.28 13.52 34.42
C GLU A 83 -12.18 12.70 33.49
N CYS A 84 -12.70 13.30 32.42
CA CYS A 84 -13.53 12.58 31.44
C CYS A 84 -12.72 11.47 30.74
N VAL A 85 -11.47 11.73 30.36
CA VAL A 85 -10.58 10.75 29.74
C VAL A 85 -10.24 9.62 30.72
N GLN A 86 -10.02 9.94 32.00
CA GLN A 86 -9.73 8.95 33.02
C GLN A 86 -10.95 8.03 33.27
N ALA A 87 -12.15 8.60 33.39
CA ALA A 87 -13.39 7.82 33.53
C ALA A 87 -13.64 6.90 32.32
N LEU A 88 -13.35 7.38 31.10
CA LEU A 88 -13.42 6.57 29.89
C LEU A 88 -12.35 5.47 29.88
N GLY A 89 -11.14 5.77 30.38
CA GLY A 89 -10.07 4.81 30.60
C GLY A 89 -10.47 3.69 31.56
N ASP A 90 -11.09 4.03 32.69
CA ASP A 90 -11.58 3.06 33.67
C ASP A 90 -12.69 2.18 33.10
N LEU A 91 -13.59 2.75 32.29
CA LEU A 91 -14.60 2.00 31.55
C LEU A 91 -13.95 1.01 30.56
N ILE A 92 -12.89 1.43 29.85
CA ILE A 92 -12.14 0.56 28.94
C ILE A 92 -11.49 -0.59 29.71
N VAL A 93 -10.82 -0.30 30.83
CA VAL A 93 -10.18 -1.30 31.69
C VAL A 93 -11.19 -2.30 32.24
N SER A 94 -12.36 -1.83 32.69
CA SER A 94 -13.44 -2.70 33.20
C SER A 94 -13.97 -3.69 32.15
N ARG A 95 -13.76 -3.42 30.86
CA ARG A 95 -14.20 -4.24 29.72
C ARG A 95 -13.05 -4.75 28.85
N THR A 96 -11.84 -4.88 29.42
CA THR A 96 -10.61 -5.28 28.71
C THR A 96 -10.81 -6.46 27.75
N GLY A 97 -11.55 -7.50 28.16
CA GLY A 97 -11.81 -8.68 27.30
C GLY A 97 -12.51 -8.35 25.97
N ARG A 98 -13.45 -7.40 25.96
CA ARG A 98 -14.13 -6.96 24.73
C ARG A 98 -13.19 -6.14 23.84
N PHE A 99 -12.31 -5.34 24.43
CA PHE A 99 -11.31 -4.57 23.68
C PHE A 99 -10.22 -5.44 23.06
N VAL A 100 -9.77 -6.48 23.77
CA VAL A 100 -8.86 -7.48 23.21
C VAL A 100 -9.53 -8.14 22.00
N PHE A 101 -10.80 -8.52 22.11
CA PHE A 101 -11.54 -9.06 20.97
C PHE A 101 -11.62 -8.07 19.79
N VAL A 102 -11.95 -6.80 20.04
CA VAL A 102 -11.98 -5.76 19.00
C VAL A 102 -10.63 -5.61 18.31
N PHE A 103 -9.54 -5.61 19.07
CA PHE A 103 -8.19 -5.49 18.54
C PHE A 103 -7.83 -6.71 17.66
N VAL A 104 -8.08 -7.92 18.15
CA VAL A 104 -7.86 -9.16 17.38
C VAL A 104 -8.74 -9.18 16.13
N ALA A 105 -10.02 -8.82 16.25
CA ALA A 105 -10.94 -8.73 15.12
C ALA A 105 -10.47 -7.70 14.08
N ALA A 106 -9.97 -6.53 14.50
CA ALA A 106 -9.41 -5.53 13.60
C ALA A 106 -8.20 -6.06 12.83
N ILE A 107 -7.29 -6.78 13.51
CA ILE A 107 -6.15 -7.43 12.84
C ILE A 107 -6.65 -8.44 11.81
N VAL A 108 -7.60 -9.30 12.17
CA VAL A 108 -8.16 -10.30 11.25
C VAL A 108 -8.78 -9.64 10.02
N VAL A 109 -9.57 -8.57 10.20
CA VAL A 109 -10.18 -7.82 9.09
C VAL A 109 -9.09 -7.21 8.19
N ILE A 110 -8.04 -6.62 8.76
CA ILE A 110 -6.92 -6.07 8.00
C ILE A 110 -6.20 -7.17 7.21
N LEU A 111 -5.96 -8.34 7.80
CA LEU A 111 -5.31 -9.46 7.14
C LEU A 111 -6.18 -10.01 5.99
N VAL A 112 -7.49 -10.15 6.19
CA VAL A 112 -8.43 -10.56 5.14
C VAL A 112 -8.46 -9.54 4.00
N TYR A 113 -8.54 -8.25 4.32
CA TYR A 113 -8.46 -7.17 3.33
C TYR A 113 -7.16 -7.25 2.53
N ARG A 114 -6.00 -7.38 3.19
CA ARG A 114 -4.69 -7.50 2.53
C ARG A 114 -4.60 -8.74 1.65
N PHE A 115 -5.13 -9.87 2.12
CA PHE A 115 -5.18 -11.13 1.36
C PHE A 115 -6.00 -11.00 0.07
N LEU A 116 -7.26 -10.56 0.18
CA LEU A 116 -8.14 -10.36 -0.97
C LEU A 116 -7.57 -9.30 -1.92
N SER A 117 -7.09 -8.18 -1.37
CA SER A 117 -6.46 -7.09 -2.12
C SER A 117 -5.23 -7.57 -2.89
N GLY A 118 -4.38 -8.40 -2.27
CA GLY A 118 -3.18 -8.96 -2.86
C GLY A 118 -3.46 -10.01 -3.94
N MET A 119 -4.53 -10.79 -3.84
CA MET A 119 -4.95 -11.68 -4.94
C MET A 119 -5.24 -10.88 -6.20
N GLY A 120 -5.92 -9.73 -6.07
CA GLY A 120 -6.13 -8.81 -7.18
C GLY A 120 -4.80 -8.39 -7.83
N ASN A 121 -3.83 -7.95 -7.03
CA ASN A 121 -2.51 -7.53 -7.53
C ASN A 121 -1.82 -8.66 -8.33
N PHE A 122 -1.92 -9.90 -7.86
CA PHE A 122 -1.35 -11.06 -8.54
C PHE A 122 -2.01 -11.30 -9.91
N VAL A 123 -3.35 -11.19 -9.97
CA VAL A 123 -4.12 -11.36 -11.21
C VAL A 123 -3.83 -10.25 -12.21
N PHE A 124 -3.66 -9.01 -11.74
CA PHE A 124 -3.17 -7.92 -12.59
C PHE A 124 -1.76 -8.19 -13.12
N GLY A 125 -0.88 -8.76 -12.30
CA GLY A 125 0.40 -9.27 -12.77
C GLY A 125 0.26 -10.25 -13.93
N GLY A 126 -0.68 -11.20 -13.84
CA GLY A 126 -1.03 -12.11 -14.93
C GLY A 126 -1.50 -11.42 -16.21
N LEU A 127 -2.36 -10.40 -16.09
CA LEU A 127 -2.83 -9.64 -17.26
C LEU A 127 -1.70 -8.84 -17.93
N ILE A 128 -0.80 -8.28 -17.12
CA ILE A 128 0.37 -7.56 -17.61
C ILE A 128 1.34 -8.54 -18.28
N ASP A 129 1.53 -9.72 -17.71
CA ASP A 129 2.36 -10.78 -18.29
C ASP A 129 1.83 -11.25 -19.64
N ASP A 130 0.54 -11.59 -19.74
CA ASP A 130 -0.09 -12.05 -20.99
C ASP A 130 0.09 -11.01 -22.12
N LYS A 131 0.08 -9.71 -21.77
CA LYS A 131 0.38 -8.61 -22.70
C LYS A 131 1.85 -8.49 -23.04
N MET A 132 2.74 -8.57 -22.04
CA MET A 132 4.18 -8.45 -22.26
C MET A 132 4.76 -9.62 -23.03
N SER A 133 4.24 -10.84 -22.84
CA SER A 133 4.76 -12.05 -23.48
C SER A 133 4.22 -12.26 -24.89
N SER A 134 2.97 -11.90 -25.14
CA SER A 134 2.26 -12.32 -26.36
C SER A 134 1.21 -11.32 -26.85
N TYR A 135 1.18 -10.11 -26.28
CA TYR A 135 0.17 -9.08 -26.56
C TYR A 135 -1.29 -9.58 -26.43
N ALA A 136 -1.52 -10.60 -25.60
CA ALA A 136 -2.81 -11.28 -25.50
C ALA A 136 -3.80 -10.46 -24.64
N LYS A 137 -5.05 -10.35 -25.11
CA LYS A 137 -6.15 -9.71 -24.37
C LYS A 137 -6.88 -10.75 -23.54
N THR A 138 -6.42 -11.00 -22.31
CA THR A 138 -7.10 -11.91 -21.37
C THR A 138 -8.12 -11.15 -20.51
N SER A 139 -9.24 -11.80 -20.21
CA SER A 139 -10.25 -11.23 -19.33
C SER A 139 -9.83 -11.36 -17.86
N PHE A 140 -10.20 -10.38 -17.03
CA PHE A 140 -9.85 -10.37 -15.61
C PHE A 140 -10.34 -11.62 -14.88
N SER A 141 -11.59 -12.03 -15.08
CA SER A 141 -12.16 -13.22 -14.44
C SER A 141 -11.47 -14.52 -14.85
N SER A 142 -11.11 -14.65 -16.13
CA SER A 142 -10.38 -15.84 -16.62
C SER A 142 -8.98 -15.90 -16.00
N SER A 143 -8.26 -14.77 -15.97
CA SER A 143 -6.96 -14.67 -15.30
C SER A 143 -7.07 -14.93 -13.78
N TYR A 144 -8.16 -14.48 -13.15
CA TYR A 144 -8.43 -14.73 -11.73
C TYR A 144 -8.53 -16.22 -11.42
N ILE A 145 -9.35 -16.95 -12.18
CA ILE A 145 -9.53 -18.39 -11.99
C ILE A 145 -8.23 -19.15 -12.29
N LYS A 146 -7.54 -18.80 -13.39
CA LYS A 146 -6.25 -19.40 -13.79
C LYS A 146 -5.18 -19.27 -12.70
N ASN A 147 -5.16 -18.14 -11.99
CA ASN A 147 -4.13 -17.82 -11.01
C ASN A 147 -4.55 -18.02 -9.55
N LEU A 148 -5.81 -18.38 -9.26
CA LEU A 148 -6.38 -18.40 -7.90
C LEU A 148 -5.52 -19.19 -6.91
N GLY A 149 -5.17 -20.43 -7.23
CA GLY A 149 -4.39 -21.29 -6.32
C GLY A 149 -3.00 -20.74 -6.03
N ARG A 150 -2.31 -20.19 -7.04
CA ARG A 150 -0.96 -19.63 -6.89
C ARG A 150 -0.99 -18.29 -6.15
N ALA A 151 -1.98 -17.46 -6.48
CA ALA A 151 -2.21 -16.20 -5.79
C ALA A 151 -2.51 -16.46 -4.31
N ALA A 152 -3.39 -17.42 -3.98
CA ALA A 152 -3.71 -17.77 -2.60
C ALA A 152 -2.47 -18.26 -1.83
N LEU A 153 -1.70 -19.20 -2.39
CA LEU A 153 -0.47 -19.71 -1.77
C LEU A 153 0.57 -18.61 -1.53
N TRP A 154 0.72 -17.70 -2.50
CA TRP A 154 1.59 -16.53 -2.35
C TRP A 154 1.11 -15.62 -1.22
N GLN A 155 -0.18 -15.28 -1.19
CA GLN A 155 -0.73 -14.35 -0.21
C GLN A 155 -0.71 -14.91 1.22
N ILE A 156 -0.85 -16.23 1.41
CA ILE A 156 -0.72 -16.87 2.73
C ILE A 156 0.65 -16.59 3.36
N ILE A 157 1.71 -16.51 2.55
CA ILE A 157 3.08 -16.25 3.04
C ILE A 157 3.36 -14.74 3.04
N TYR A 158 3.02 -14.06 1.95
CA TYR A 158 3.34 -12.65 1.73
C TYR A 158 2.61 -11.72 2.70
N VAL A 159 1.32 -11.98 3.00
CA VAL A 159 0.52 -11.08 3.85
C VAL A 159 1.05 -11.04 5.28
N PRO A 160 1.27 -12.16 5.99
CA PRO A 160 1.80 -12.12 7.35
C PRO A 160 3.21 -11.52 7.42
N VAL A 161 4.10 -11.88 6.49
CA VAL A 161 5.48 -11.35 6.46
C VAL A 161 5.47 -9.83 6.26
N THR A 162 4.68 -9.35 5.30
CA THR A 162 4.60 -7.90 5.06
C THR A 162 3.82 -7.16 6.14
N PHE A 163 2.87 -7.81 6.81
CA PHE A 163 2.18 -7.23 7.97
C PHE A 163 3.15 -7.00 9.13
N VAL A 164 3.95 -7.99 9.50
CA VAL A 164 4.98 -7.86 10.55
C VAL A 164 5.99 -6.79 10.16
N TYR A 165 6.45 -6.78 8.90
CA TYR A 165 7.34 -5.75 8.39
C TYR A 165 6.74 -4.35 8.51
N ASP A 166 5.49 -4.15 8.08
CA ASP A 166 4.85 -2.84 8.11
C ASP A 166 4.63 -2.35 9.55
N VAL A 167 4.26 -3.23 10.49
CA VAL A 167 4.13 -2.90 11.91
C VAL A 167 5.49 -2.50 12.50
N ALA A 168 6.55 -3.24 12.19
CA ALA A 168 7.90 -2.92 12.65
C ALA A 168 8.39 -1.58 12.09
N VAL A 169 8.18 -1.32 10.80
CA VAL A 169 8.53 -0.04 10.16
C VAL A 169 7.76 1.12 10.79
N LEU A 170 6.46 0.96 11.03
CA LEU A 170 5.67 2.00 11.70
C LEU A 170 6.19 2.30 13.12
N ALA A 171 6.54 1.26 13.89
CA ALA A 171 7.13 1.43 15.21
C ALA A 171 8.48 2.17 15.14
N ILE A 172 9.36 1.81 14.20
CA ILE A 172 10.64 2.47 13.97
C ILE A 172 10.44 3.94 13.58
N CYS A 173 9.54 4.23 12.63
CA CYS A 173 9.22 5.60 12.23
C CYS A 173 8.65 6.42 13.39
N TYR A 174 7.83 5.82 14.25
CA TYR A 174 7.29 6.50 15.42
C TYR A 174 8.36 6.83 16.46
N VAL A 175 9.23 5.86 16.80
CA VAL A 175 10.36 6.10 17.71
C VAL A 175 11.29 7.16 17.15
N PHE A 176 11.60 7.09 15.85
CA PHE A 176 12.42 8.08 15.17
C PHE A 176 11.81 9.49 15.23
N PHE A 177 10.50 9.60 15.02
CA PHE A 177 9.76 10.85 15.16
C PHE A 177 9.87 11.43 16.57
N LEU A 178 9.66 10.62 17.61
CA LEU A 178 9.78 11.06 19.01
C LEU A 178 11.20 11.51 19.36
N VAL A 179 12.23 10.80 18.87
CA VAL A 179 13.63 11.18 19.09
C VAL A 179 13.92 12.53 18.44
N LEU A 180 13.48 12.76 17.20
CA LEU A 180 13.69 14.04 16.52
C LEU A 180 13.01 15.21 17.22
N LEU A 181 11.80 15.00 17.77
CA LEU A 181 11.10 16.04 18.53
C LEU A 181 11.86 16.48 19.79
N ASN A 182 12.60 15.57 20.43
CA ASN A 182 13.38 15.89 21.64
C ASN A 182 14.70 16.60 21.35
N VAL A 183 15.20 16.56 20.12
CA VAL A 183 16.51 17.13 19.74
C VAL A 183 16.42 18.59 19.32
N ILE A 184 15.26 19.05 18.81
CA ILE A 184 15.13 20.38 18.21
C ILE A 184 14.39 21.32 19.16
N SER A 185 15.08 22.36 19.65
CA SER A 185 14.55 23.28 20.67
C SER A 185 13.40 24.19 20.20
N PHE A 186 13.21 24.36 18.88
CA PHE A 186 12.15 25.22 18.33
C PHE A 186 10.96 24.38 17.84
N ALA A 187 9.87 24.37 18.61
CA ALA A 187 8.76 23.41 18.48
C ALA A 187 8.11 23.31 17.08
N LEU A 188 7.91 24.43 16.38
CA LEU A 188 7.26 24.44 15.06
C LEU A 188 8.17 23.90 13.95
N LEU A 189 9.44 24.27 13.96
CA LEU A 189 10.44 23.78 12.99
C LEU A 189 10.83 22.33 13.30
N ALA A 190 10.87 21.96 14.58
CA ALA A 190 11.07 20.60 15.05
C ALA A 190 10.01 19.66 14.49
N THR A 191 8.75 20.03 14.64
CA THR A 191 7.62 19.18 14.26
C THR A 191 7.56 18.98 12.75
N SER A 192 7.76 20.03 11.96
CA SER A 192 7.72 19.94 10.49
C SER A 192 8.91 19.15 9.93
N ALA A 193 10.13 19.39 10.42
CA ALA A 193 11.32 18.66 10.00
C ALA A 193 11.26 17.18 10.43
N ALA A 194 10.83 16.91 11.66
CA ALA A 194 10.67 15.54 12.17
C ALA A 194 9.64 14.76 11.35
N LEU A 195 8.51 15.39 11.00
CA LEU A 195 7.47 14.78 10.18
C LEU A 195 7.97 14.51 8.76
N MET A 196 8.66 15.46 8.13
CA MET A 196 9.23 15.29 6.79
C MET A 196 10.22 14.12 6.74
N LEU A 197 11.15 14.05 7.71
CA LEU A 197 12.17 13.02 7.75
C LEU A 197 11.58 11.64 8.08
N SER A 198 10.55 11.58 8.93
CA SER A 198 9.84 10.34 9.27
C SER A 198 9.06 9.79 8.07
N ILE A 199 8.42 10.67 7.27
CA ILE A 199 7.77 10.27 6.01
C ILE A 199 8.81 9.78 5.00
N ALA A 200 9.94 10.48 4.87
CA ALA A 200 11.01 10.05 3.98
C ALA A 200 11.55 8.65 4.36
N LEU A 201 11.76 8.41 5.66
CA LEU A 201 12.16 7.10 6.19
C LEU A 201 11.10 6.02 5.89
N PHE A 202 9.83 6.34 6.08
CA PHE A 202 8.73 5.43 5.76
C PHE A 202 8.72 5.05 4.28
N LEU A 203 8.83 6.04 3.37
CA LEU A 203 8.88 5.78 1.93
C LEU A 203 10.11 4.96 1.54
N ALA A 204 11.27 5.24 2.13
CA ALA A 204 12.47 4.45 1.93
C ALA A 204 12.26 3.00 2.37
N ALA A 205 11.67 2.76 3.54
CA ALA A 205 11.36 1.42 4.00
C ALA A 205 10.34 0.71 3.10
N GLN A 206 9.33 1.40 2.57
CA GLN A 206 8.40 0.82 1.60
C GLN A 206 9.11 0.48 0.27
N ALA A 207 10.03 1.32 -0.20
CA ALA A 207 10.84 1.05 -1.38
C ALA A 207 11.77 -0.16 -1.20
N VAL A 208 12.35 -0.36 0.00
CA VAL A 208 13.11 -1.58 0.34
C VAL A 208 12.22 -2.81 0.21
N LYS A 209 11.02 -2.80 0.81
CA LYS A 209 10.06 -3.92 0.71
C LYS A 209 9.75 -4.25 -0.75
N LEU A 210 9.41 -3.24 -1.55
CA LEU A 210 9.09 -3.42 -2.97
C LEU A 210 10.28 -3.97 -3.77
N THR A 211 11.50 -3.53 -3.44
CA THR A 211 12.75 -4.00 -4.07
C THR A 211 13.01 -5.47 -3.76
N VAL A 212 12.87 -5.88 -2.51
CA VAL A 212 13.10 -7.26 -2.07
C VAL A 212 12.12 -8.22 -2.72
N PHE A 213 10.83 -7.86 -2.76
CA PHE A 213 9.77 -8.72 -3.29
C PHE A 213 9.57 -8.59 -4.81
N ASN A 214 10.31 -7.69 -5.48
CA ASN A 214 10.11 -7.27 -6.87
C ASN A 214 9.90 -8.41 -7.87
N SER A 215 10.78 -9.42 -7.83
CA SER A 215 10.83 -10.46 -8.85
C SER A 215 10.11 -11.75 -8.46
N MET A 216 9.50 -11.83 -7.28
CA MET A 216 8.86 -13.06 -6.81
C MET A 216 7.52 -13.31 -7.51
N VAL A 217 6.63 -12.30 -7.57
CA VAL A 217 5.35 -12.41 -8.29
C VAL A 217 5.56 -12.64 -9.79
N PRO A 218 6.41 -11.87 -10.50
CA PRO A 218 6.71 -12.14 -11.91
C PRO A 218 7.26 -13.56 -12.17
N ALA A 219 8.16 -14.07 -11.32
CA ALA A 219 8.65 -15.44 -11.46
C ALA A 219 7.55 -16.51 -11.33
N MET A 220 6.57 -16.29 -10.44
CA MET A 220 5.44 -17.20 -10.28
C MET A 220 4.41 -17.11 -11.42
N VAL A 221 4.23 -15.90 -11.97
CA VAL A 221 3.28 -15.63 -13.05
C VAL A 221 3.86 -16.07 -14.40
N SER A 222 4.98 -15.46 -14.81
CA SER A 222 5.59 -15.65 -16.13
C SER A 222 6.24 -17.02 -16.30
N GLU A 223 6.96 -17.49 -15.28
CA GLU A 223 7.72 -18.75 -15.36
C GLU A 223 7.04 -19.92 -14.64
N LYS A 224 5.85 -19.69 -14.06
CA LYS A 224 5.09 -20.71 -13.34
C LYS A 224 5.90 -21.38 -12.21
N GLN A 225 6.88 -20.68 -11.64
CA GLN A 225 7.74 -21.21 -10.58
C GLN A 225 6.94 -21.50 -9.30
N LYS A 226 7.37 -22.52 -8.54
CA LYS A 226 6.90 -22.73 -7.16
C LYS A 226 7.38 -21.58 -6.28
N VAL A 227 6.68 -21.32 -5.17
CA VAL A 227 6.98 -20.20 -4.25
C VAL A 227 8.44 -20.20 -3.80
N SER A 228 9.01 -21.35 -3.42
CA SER A 228 10.42 -21.45 -2.98
C SER A 228 11.42 -21.07 -4.07
N ALA A 229 11.18 -21.50 -5.31
CA ALA A 229 12.02 -21.14 -6.45
C ALA A 229 11.90 -19.64 -6.76
N ALA A 230 10.70 -19.08 -6.66
CA ALA A 230 10.46 -17.65 -6.85
C ALA A 230 11.20 -16.79 -5.80
N PHE A 231 11.30 -17.24 -4.55
CA PHE A 231 12.12 -16.58 -3.52
C PHE A 231 13.61 -16.57 -3.89
N ARG A 232 14.14 -17.69 -4.38
CA ARG A 232 15.55 -17.80 -4.80
C ARG A 232 15.85 -16.87 -5.97
N THR A 233 15.00 -16.87 -7.00
CA THR A 233 15.10 -15.97 -8.16
C THR A 233 14.99 -14.51 -7.70
N GLY A 234 14.00 -14.21 -6.86
CA GLY A 234 13.76 -12.89 -6.29
C GLY A 234 14.98 -12.33 -5.57
N PHE A 235 15.58 -13.13 -4.67
CA PHE A 235 16.75 -12.71 -3.92
C PHE A 235 18.00 -12.55 -4.80
N SER A 236 18.17 -13.41 -5.82
CA SER A 236 19.28 -13.29 -6.78
C SER A 236 19.20 -11.97 -7.57
N HIS A 237 18.02 -11.64 -8.11
CA HIS A 237 17.80 -10.39 -8.84
C HIS A 237 17.95 -9.17 -7.93
N CYS A 238 17.39 -9.25 -6.72
CA CYS A 238 17.52 -8.21 -5.70
C CYS A 238 19.01 -7.92 -5.40
N LYS A 239 19.82 -8.95 -5.12
CA LYS A 239 21.25 -8.79 -4.81
C LYS A 239 22.04 -8.14 -5.95
N LYS A 240 21.74 -8.49 -7.21
CA LYS A 240 22.45 -7.97 -8.39
C LYS A 240 22.05 -6.54 -8.76
N HIS A 241 20.78 -6.18 -8.56
CA HIS A 241 20.21 -4.93 -9.08
C HIS A 241 19.56 -4.05 -8.00
N PHE A 242 19.91 -4.25 -6.73
CA PHE A 242 19.30 -3.56 -5.58
C PHE A 242 19.25 -2.05 -5.76
N GLY A 243 20.37 -1.40 -6.05
CA GLY A 243 20.45 0.06 -6.12
C GLY A 243 19.54 0.65 -7.21
N SER A 244 19.50 0.02 -8.38
CA SER A 244 18.66 0.48 -9.50
C SER A 244 17.16 0.26 -9.22
N LEU A 245 16.80 -0.88 -8.63
CA LEU A 245 15.43 -1.17 -8.21
C LEU A 245 14.97 -0.23 -7.09
N PHE A 246 15.79 -0.09 -6.04
CA PHE A 246 15.50 0.75 -4.89
C PHE A 246 15.28 2.20 -5.31
N SER A 247 16.19 2.76 -6.12
CA SER A 247 16.05 4.12 -6.66
C SER A 247 14.75 4.26 -7.47
N THR A 248 14.43 3.29 -8.33
CA THR A 248 13.20 3.30 -9.13
C THR A 248 11.94 3.28 -8.25
N TYR A 249 11.91 2.42 -7.23
CA TYR A 249 10.77 2.33 -6.31
C TYR A 249 10.65 3.55 -5.40
N LEU A 250 11.76 4.11 -4.94
CA LEU A 250 11.78 5.31 -4.11
C LEU A 250 11.20 6.50 -4.87
N VAL A 251 11.70 6.76 -6.08
CA VAL A 251 11.20 7.83 -6.95
C VAL A 251 9.73 7.61 -7.31
N THR A 252 9.34 6.38 -7.64
CA THR A 252 7.93 6.07 -7.94
C THR A 252 7.03 6.31 -6.73
N SER A 253 7.47 5.92 -5.53
CA SER A 253 6.71 6.12 -4.29
C SER A 253 6.55 7.60 -3.94
N LEU A 254 7.59 8.40 -4.17
CA LEU A 254 7.53 9.87 -4.03
C LEU A 254 6.53 10.49 -5.02
N ILE A 255 6.56 10.08 -6.30
CA ILE A 255 5.60 10.55 -7.32
C ILE A 255 4.18 10.17 -6.92
N ILE A 256 3.95 8.92 -6.49
CA ILE A 256 2.65 8.44 -6.01
C ILE A 256 2.15 9.29 -4.83
N LEU A 257 3.02 9.59 -3.86
CA LEU A 257 2.67 10.42 -2.71
C LEU A 257 2.27 11.83 -3.17
N CYS A 258 3.10 12.49 -3.99
CA CYS A 258 2.83 13.84 -4.49
C CYS A 258 1.52 13.91 -5.28
N LEU A 259 1.29 12.96 -6.20
CA LEU A 259 0.05 12.91 -6.99
C LEU A 259 -1.18 12.62 -6.13
N SER A 260 -1.05 11.74 -5.14
CA SER A 260 -2.18 11.38 -4.27
C SER A 260 -2.54 12.49 -3.31
N VAL A 261 -1.55 13.11 -2.66
CA VAL A 261 -1.76 14.23 -1.73
C VAL A 261 -2.23 15.47 -2.47
N GLY A 262 -1.53 15.86 -3.55
CA GLY A 262 -1.91 17.01 -4.36
C GLY A 262 -3.29 16.86 -4.98
N GLY A 263 -3.57 15.70 -5.57
CA GLY A 263 -4.90 15.40 -6.11
C GLY A 263 -5.99 15.43 -5.04
N SER A 264 -5.72 14.84 -3.86
CA SER A 264 -6.70 14.80 -2.77
C SER A 264 -7.09 16.20 -2.31
N ILE A 265 -6.14 17.11 -2.20
CA ILE A 265 -6.40 18.51 -1.80
C ILE A 265 -7.22 19.22 -2.88
N CYS A 266 -6.82 19.10 -4.15
CA CYS A 266 -7.48 19.83 -5.26
C CYS A 266 -8.90 19.32 -5.57
N SER A 267 -9.20 18.06 -5.28
CA SER A 267 -10.46 17.40 -5.67
C SER A 267 -11.33 16.94 -4.50
N PHE A 268 -11.05 17.43 -3.29
CA PHE A 268 -11.71 16.98 -2.05
C PHE A 268 -11.72 15.44 -1.90
N GLY A 269 -10.61 14.81 -2.27
CA GLY A 269 -10.41 13.36 -2.18
C GLY A 269 -10.92 12.53 -3.36
N ALA A 270 -11.66 13.12 -4.31
CA ALA A 270 -12.21 12.36 -5.45
C ALA A 270 -11.10 11.72 -6.32
N SER A 271 -9.95 12.38 -6.47
CA SER A 271 -8.82 11.85 -7.23
C SER A 271 -8.27 10.52 -6.65
N LEU A 272 -8.44 10.28 -5.35
CA LEU A 272 -7.94 9.06 -4.69
C LEU A 272 -8.58 7.80 -5.24
N LEU A 273 -9.83 7.88 -5.72
CA LEU A 273 -10.51 6.77 -6.38
C LEU A 273 -9.76 6.29 -7.62
N LEU A 274 -9.04 7.18 -8.29
CA LEU A 274 -8.29 6.87 -9.50
C LEU A 274 -6.79 6.69 -9.24
N THR A 275 -6.19 7.49 -8.36
CA THR A 275 -4.75 7.43 -8.10
C THR A 275 -4.35 6.20 -7.29
N ILE A 276 -5.19 5.71 -6.37
CA ILE A 276 -4.90 4.49 -5.59
C ILE A 276 -4.74 3.25 -6.50
N PRO A 277 -5.73 2.87 -7.34
CA PRO A 277 -5.58 1.70 -8.20
C PRO A 277 -4.44 1.88 -9.21
N MET A 278 -4.26 3.10 -9.74
CA MET A 278 -3.17 3.42 -10.66
C MET A 278 -1.80 3.20 -10.01
N SER A 279 -1.65 3.56 -8.73
CA SER A 279 -0.41 3.41 -7.99
C SER A 279 0.02 1.94 -7.89
N PHE A 280 -0.91 1.03 -7.55
CA PHE A 280 -0.58 -0.40 -7.53
C PHE A 280 -0.29 -0.93 -8.92
N MET A 281 -1.03 -0.51 -9.95
CA MET A 281 -0.75 -0.91 -11.33
C MET A 281 0.65 -0.48 -11.76
N MET A 282 1.05 0.75 -11.43
CA MET A 282 2.39 1.27 -11.73
C MET A 282 3.48 0.40 -11.07
N LEU A 283 3.30 0.06 -9.80
CA LEU A 283 4.22 -0.81 -9.07
C LEU A 283 4.29 -2.21 -9.69
N ILE A 284 3.17 -2.79 -10.11
CA ILE A 284 3.13 -4.09 -10.80
C ILE A 284 3.85 -3.99 -12.16
N CYS A 285 3.59 -2.95 -12.95
CA CYS A 285 4.30 -2.73 -14.23
C CYS A 285 5.82 -2.66 -14.01
N ILE A 286 6.29 -1.97 -12.97
CA ILE A 286 7.72 -1.94 -12.62
C ILE A 286 8.24 -3.34 -12.30
N GLN A 287 7.51 -4.13 -11.50
CA GLN A 287 7.91 -5.50 -11.16
C GLN A 287 8.13 -6.37 -12.41
N PHE A 288 7.18 -6.34 -13.34
CA PHE A 288 7.24 -7.14 -14.56
C PHE A 288 8.31 -6.63 -15.53
N VAL A 289 8.36 -5.32 -15.79
CA VAL A 289 9.40 -4.73 -16.66
C VAL A 289 10.80 -5.01 -16.12
N ALA A 290 11.01 -4.87 -14.81
CA ALA A 290 12.28 -5.21 -14.18
C ALA A 290 12.62 -6.69 -14.31
N PHE A 291 11.65 -7.58 -14.05
CA PHE A 291 11.86 -9.02 -14.16
C PHE A 291 12.24 -9.45 -15.59
N TYR A 292 11.51 -8.98 -16.60
CA TYR A 292 11.81 -9.29 -18.00
C TYR A 292 13.18 -8.74 -18.43
N THR A 293 13.50 -7.52 -18.00
CA THR A 293 14.80 -6.89 -18.30
C THR A 293 15.96 -7.68 -17.67
N PHE A 294 15.85 -8.07 -16.39
CA PHE A 294 16.92 -8.81 -15.71
C PHE A 294 17.04 -10.27 -16.16
N SER A 295 15.93 -10.86 -16.61
CA SER A 295 15.91 -12.22 -17.16
C SER A 295 16.34 -12.26 -18.63
N GLY A 296 16.67 -11.12 -19.24
CA GLY A 296 17.08 -11.04 -20.65
C GLY A 296 15.97 -11.43 -21.64
N LYS A 297 14.69 -11.22 -21.28
CA LYS A 297 13.56 -11.61 -22.12
C LYS A 297 13.12 -10.46 -23.03
N LYS A 298 12.73 -10.79 -24.26
CA LYS A 298 12.00 -9.89 -25.14
C LYS A 298 10.59 -9.67 -24.58
N TYR A 299 10.07 -8.45 -24.64
CA TYR A 299 8.70 -8.16 -24.24
C TYR A 299 8.07 -7.04 -25.06
N PHE A 300 6.75 -7.12 -25.22
CA PHE A 300 5.94 -6.07 -25.84
C PHE A 300 5.72 -4.91 -24.85
N LEU A 301 6.00 -3.69 -25.30
CA LEU A 301 5.57 -2.45 -24.65
C LEU A 301 4.23 -1.99 -25.21
N ALA A 302 4.09 -2.07 -26.54
CA ALA A 302 2.91 -1.73 -27.31
C ALA A 302 2.77 -2.73 -28.47
N GLU A 303 1.72 -2.58 -29.28
CA GLU A 303 1.47 -3.48 -30.43
C GLU A 303 2.64 -3.47 -31.43
N ASP A 304 3.22 -2.30 -31.64
CA ASP A 304 4.32 -2.02 -32.58
C ASP A 304 5.70 -1.96 -31.92
N LYS A 305 5.78 -2.09 -30.59
CA LYS A 305 7.01 -1.82 -29.84
C LYS A 305 7.45 -2.99 -28.99
N ILE A 306 8.54 -3.63 -29.40
CA ILE A 306 9.19 -4.73 -28.68
C ILE A 306 10.51 -4.25 -28.07
N VAL A 307 10.73 -4.56 -26.79
CA VAL A 307 12.01 -4.32 -26.13
C VAL A 307 12.86 -5.58 -26.25
N LEU A 308 14.02 -5.43 -26.89
CA LEU A 308 15.03 -6.47 -27.00
C LEU A 308 16.00 -6.40 -25.81
N PRO A 309 16.51 -7.54 -25.33
CA PRO A 309 17.55 -7.54 -24.30
C PRO A 309 18.86 -6.99 -24.88
N LYS A 310 19.59 -6.21 -24.06
CA LYS A 310 20.85 -5.56 -24.46
C LYS A 310 21.94 -6.51 -24.97
N ASN A 311 21.84 -7.81 -24.68
CA ASN A 311 22.80 -8.82 -25.12
C ASN A 311 22.48 -9.43 -26.50
N ASN A 312 21.32 -9.12 -27.11
CA ASN A 312 20.91 -9.66 -28.42
C ASN A 312 20.88 -8.60 -29.54
N GLU A 313 21.51 -7.44 -29.35
CA GLU A 313 21.68 -6.45 -30.44
C GLU A 313 22.57 -7.00 -31.59
N SER A 314 23.20 -8.17 -31.42
CA SER A 314 24.03 -8.86 -32.41
C SER A 314 23.36 -10.02 -33.14
N GLU A 315 22.08 -10.29 -32.89
CA GLU A 315 21.30 -11.32 -33.59
C GLU A 315 20.21 -10.73 -34.50
N ASP A 316 20.50 -9.60 -35.15
CA ASP A 316 19.87 -9.33 -36.44
C ASP A 316 20.42 -10.34 -37.46
N PHE A 317 19.82 -11.52 -37.44
CA PHE A 317 20.06 -12.60 -38.40
C PHE A 317 19.76 -12.13 -39.85
N TYR A 318 18.98 -11.05 -40.00
CA TYR A 318 18.63 -10.44 -41.29
C TYR A 318 19.72 -9.51 -41.86
N ASP A 319 20.58 -8.91 -41.04
CA ASP A 319 21.69 -8.07 -41.52
C ASP A 319 22.86 -8.88 -42.11
N LYS A 320 22.77 -10.21 -42.08
CA LYS A 320 23.76 -11.12 -42.70
C LYS A 320 23.35 -11.62 -44.09
N PHE A 321 22.18 -11.23 -44.59
CA PHE A 321 21.68 -11.68 -45.90
C PHE A 321 21.56 -10.58 -46.95
N ASP A 322 21.85 -9.32 -46.60
CA ASP A 322 21.97 -8.24 -47.59
C ASP A 322 23.42 -8.13 -48.08
N LEU A 323 23.67 -8.90 -49.15
CA LEU A 323 24.67 -8.76 -50.25
C LEU A 323 25.88 -7.83 -50.05
#